data_AF-A0A059WV58-F1
#
_entry.id   AF-A0A059WV58-F1
#
_cell.length_a   1.000
_cell.length_b   1.000
_cell.length_c   1.000
_cell.angle_alpha   90.00
_cell.angle_beta   90.00
_cell.angle_gamma   90.00
#
_symmetry.space_group_name_H-M   'P 1'
#
loop_
_entity.id
_entity.type
_entity.pdbx_description
1 polymer ?
#
loop_
_entity_poly.entity_id
_entity_poly.type
_entity_poly.pdbx_seq_one_letter_code
_entity_poly.pdbx_strand_id
1 'polypeptide(L)'
;GGGDSQGLRNALKDAGDAGILFVCAAGNDGVDNDAEPSYPTAYAESMSNVISVAAVNQADQLSSFSNYGHSTVSVAAPGEFIYSLSPEGSYRVLSGTSQATPHVSGIAALLFANNPGLTPAQVKDRIIRTAEPITTLASRTVASGRANAYFALTGRIAPVSRPVITNAKVSKKAISIDGLGFMPGSSIIEVEGVTLAGDVVYDGSYGLANGSLTHLTVQAGKKPIKKAFPSGVLIGVTVFNPTTGERSARFLTGRF
;
A
#
# COMPACT_ATOMS: atom_id res chain seq x y z
N GLY A 1 -1.87 1.01 20.37
CA GLY A 1 -2.54 2.31 20.35
C GLY A 1 -3.50 2.42 21.51
N GLY A 2 -4.38 3.43 21.50
CA GLY A 2 -5.50 3.54 22.45
C GLY A 2 -6.84 3.22 21.79
N GLY A 3 -7.92 3.33 22.56
CA GLY A 3 -9.29 3.30 22.04
C GLY A 3 -9.70 4.61 21.36
N ASP A 4 -10.86 4.59 20.73
CA ASP A 4 -11.46 5.79 20.15
C ASP A 4 -11.68 6.88 21.22
N SER A 5 -11.46 8.13 20.86
CA SER A 5 -11.61 9.29 21.74
C SER A 5 -12.02 10.52 20.96
N GLN A 6 -13.21 11.05 21.28
CA GLN A 6 -13.71 12.31 20.71
C GLN A 6 -12.75 13.48 20.97
N GLY A 7 -12.15 13.54 22.16
CA GLY A 7 -11.18 14.58 22.50
C GLY A 7 -9.95 14.54 21.59
N LEU A 8 -9.43 13.33 21.32
CA LEU A 8 -8.31 13.15 20.39
C LEU A 8 -8.70 13.50 18.95
N ARG A 9 -9.91 13.13 18.49
CA ARG A 9 -10.41 13.51 17.16
C ARG A 9 -10.48 15.03 17.00
N ASN A 10 -11.04 15.72 17.99
CA ASN A 10 -11.15 17.18 17.96
C ASN A 10 -9.76 17.82 17.91
N ALA A 11 -8.83 17.37 18.76
CA ALA A 11 -7.47 17.89 18.76
C ALA A 11 -6.75 17.70 17.40
N LEU A 12 -6.90 16.55 16.76
CA LEU A 12 -6.31 16.29 15.44
C LEU A 12 -6.98 17.10 14.34
N LYS A 13 -8.29 17.33 14.43
CA LYS A 13 -9.02 18.21 13.52
C LYS A 13 -8.54 19.66 13.66
N ASP A 14 -8.49 20.17 14.88
CA ASP A 14 -8.03 21.54 15.17
C ASP A 14 -6.58 21.75 14.70
N ALA A 15 -5.72 20.74 14.89
CA ALA A 15 -4.37 20.74 14.35
C ALA A 15 -4.38 20.83 12.80
N GLY A 16 -5.25 20.09 12.13
CA GLY A 16 -5.42 20.14 10.67
C GLY A 16 -5.88 21.50 10.17
N ASP A 17 -6.87 22.10 10.83
CA ASP A 17 -7.37 23.44 10.54
C ASP A 17 -6.30 24.52 10.75
N ALA A 18 -5.38 24.29 11.69
CA ALA A 18 -4.20 25.13 11.92
C ALA A 18 -3.02 24.84 10.97
N GLY A 19 -3.17 23.94 9.99
CA GLY A 19 -2.12 23.61 9.03
C GLY A 19 -1.05 22.64 9.56
N ILE A 20 -1.33 21.91 10.63
CA ILE A 20 -0.41 20.93 11.24
C ILE A 20 -0.68 19.54 10.68
N LEU A 21 0.38 18.92 10.15
CA LEU A 21 0.39 17.51 9.76
C LEU A 21 0.76 16.63 10.97
N PHE A 22 -0.01 15.58 11.22
CA PHE A 22 0.21 14.62 12.28
C PHE A 22 0.65 13.27 11.69
N VAL A 23 1.85 12.81 12.04
CA VAL A 23 2.37 11.51 11.58
C VAL A 23 2.42 10.55 12.76
N CYS A 24 1.88 9.34 12.61
CA CYS A 24 1.79 8.35 13.67
C CYS A 24 2.22 6.95 13.25
N ALA A 25 2.65 6.17 14.24
CA ALA A 25 3.05 4.79 14.08
C ALA A 25 1.84 3.87 13.93
N ALA A 26 1.88 2.92 12.98
CA ALA A 26 0.77 2.00 12.75
C ALA A 26 0.50 1.03 13.92
N GLY A 27 1.53 0.67 14.70
CA GLY A 27 1.47 -0.38 15.75
C GLY A 27 2.47 -1.50 15.50
N ASN A 28 2.76 -2.32 16.52
CA ASN A 28 3.82 -3.32 16.49
C ASN A 28 3.33 -4.74 16.87
N ASP A 29 2.07 -5.04 16.60
CA ASP A 29 1.38 -6.27 17.00
C ASP A 29 1.22 -7.27 15.83
N GLY A 30 1.61 -6.88 14.61
CA GLY A 30 1.50 -7.70 13.39
C GLY A 30 0.08 -7.89 12.88
N VAL A 31 -0.85 -7.01 13.29
CA VAL A 31 -2.29 -7.14 12.99
C VAL A 31 -2.77 -6.16 11.91
N ASP A 32 -3.94 -6.47 11.35
CA ASP A 32 -4.65 -5.62 10.39
C ASP A 32 -5.49 -4.57 11.13
N ASN A 33 -5.09 -3.30 11.06
CA ASN A 33 -5.78 -2.18 11.68
C ASN A 33 -7.15 -1.89 11.03
N ASP A 34 -7.44 -2.41 9.83
CA ASP A 34 -8.78 -2.32 9.24
C ASP A 34 -9.74 -3.32 9.93
N ALA A 35 -9.23 -4.42 10.48
CA ALA A 35 -9.99 -5.40 11.26
C ALA A 35 -9.97 -5.09 12.78
N GLU A 36 -8.84 -4.59 13.28
CA GLU A 36 -8.57 -4.27 14.68
C GLU A 36 -8.13 -2.80 14.81
N PRO A 37 -9.07 -1.85 14.85
CA PRO A 37 -8.74 -0.43 14.85
C PRO A 37 -7.81 -0.02 15.98
N SER A 38 -6.74 0.69 15.61
CA SER A 38 -5.78 1.31 16.53
C SER A 38 -5.83 2.83 16.36
N TYR A 39 -5.88 3.57 17.46
CA TYR A 39 -5.91 5.05 17.41
C TYR A 39 -4.56 5.63 17.85
N PRO A 40 -4.08 6.71 17.20
CA PRO A 40 -4.77 7.54 16.20
C PRO A 40 -4.75 7.04 14.74
N THR A 41 -4.13 5.89 14.45
CA THR A 41 -3.97 5.34 13.09
C THR A 41 -5.27 5.31 12.29
N ALA A 42 -6.37 4.80 12.86
CA ALA A 42 -7.65 4.71 12.18
C ALA A 42 -8.22 6.07 11.74
N TYR A 43 -7.84 7.18 12.37
CA TYR A 43 -8.26 8.51 11.91
C TYR A 43 -7.60 8.92 10.59
N ALA A 44 -6.50 8.29 10.18
CA ALA A 44 -5.86 8.55 8.90
C ALA A 44 -6.77 8.25 7.70
N GLU A 45 -7.78 7.39 7.86
CA GLU A 45 -8.76 7.10 6.81
C GLU A 45 -9.62 8.33 6.47
N SER A 46 -10.04 9.10 7.48
CA SER A 46 -10.99 10.21 7.31
C SER A 46 -10.36 11.61 7.46
N MET A 47 -9.17 11.72 8.05
CA MET A 47 -8.48 12.99 8.28
C MET A 47 -7.34 13.19 7.29
N SER A 48 -7.42 14.26 6.50
CA SER A 48 -6.43 14.58 5.47
C SER A 48 -5.09 15.07 6.03
N ASN A 49 -5.00 15.41 7.31
CA ASN A 49 -3.77 15.84 7.98
C ASN A 49 -3.12 14.73 8.82
N VAL A 50 -3.65 13.50 8.84
CA VAL A 50 -3.09 12.39 9.61
C VAL A 50 -2.44 11.36 8.66
N ILE A 51 -1.17 11.02 8.88
CA ILE A 51 -0.43 9.99 8.14
C ILE A 51 -0.06 8.86 9.10
N SER A 52 -0.54 7.64 8.82
CA SER A 52 -0.12 6.45 9.56
C SER A 52 0.97 5.68 8.83
N VAL A 53 1.98 5.20 9.56
CA VAL A 53 3.22 4.66 9.00
C VAL A 53 3.49 3.22 9.47
N ALA A 54 3.52 2.29 8.51
CA ALA A 54 4.00 0.92 8.70
C ALA A 54 5.53 0.84 8.64
N ALA A 55 6.10 -0.22 9.20
CA ALA A 55 7.54 -0.49 9.19
C ALA A 55 7.88 -1.54 8.12
N VAL A 56 8.91 -1.23 7.32
CA VAL A 56 9.58 -2.21 6.46
C VAL A 56 11.01 -2.46 6.94
N ASN A 57 11.53 -3.61 6.55
CA ASN A 57 12.92 -4.00 6.77
C ASN A 57 13.82 -3.65 5.58
N GLN A 58 15.12 -3.94 5.71
CA GLN A 58 16.14 -3.68 4.68
C GLN A 58 15.93 -4.43 3.35
N ALA A 59 15.09 -5.47 3.33
CA ALA A 59 14.72 -6.21 2.13
C ALA A 59 13.43 -5.70 1.49
N ASP A 60 12.93 -4.53 1.92
CA ASP A 60 11.64 -3.97 1.50
C ASP A 60 10.47 -4.96 1.72
N GLN A 61 10.51 -5.64 2.87
CA GLN A 61 9.41 -6.47 3.34
C GLN A 61 8.73 -5.78 4.51
N LEU A 62 7.40 -5.87 4.59
CA LEU A 62 6.67 -5.50 5.81
C LEU A 62 7.29 -6.26 6.99
N SER A 63 7.78 -5.53 7.99
CA SER A 63 8.34 -6.14 9.19
C SER A 63 7.27 -6.99 9.88
N SER A 64 7.64 -8.16 10.39
CA SER A 64 6.67 -9.13 10.95
C SER A 64 5.85 -8.56 12.11
N PHE A 65 6.40 -7.61 12.86
CA PHE A 65 5.70 -6.91 13.94
C PHE A 65 4.82 -5.76 13.44
N SER A 66 5.01 -5.23 12.22
CA SER A 66 4.30 -4.02 11.81
C SER A 66 2.81 -4.29 11.66
N ASN A 67 1.99 -3.47 12.30
CA ASN A 67 0.59 -3.38 11.90
C ASN A 67 0.50 -2.81 10.49
N TYR A 68 -0.58 -3.16 9.81
CA TYR A 68 -0.90 -2.75 8.45
C TYR A 68 -2.39 -2.44 8.35
N GLY A 69 -2.86 -1.93 7.22
CA GLY A 69 -4.28 -1.62 7.01
C GLY A 69 -4.44 -0.98 5.64
N HIS A 70 -5.30 -1.55 4.80
CA HIS A 70 -5.49 -1.09 3.43
C HIS A 70 -5.99 0.36 3.38
N SER A 71 -6.89 0.70 4.29
CA SER A 71 -7.53 2.02 4.39
C SER A 71 -6.97 2.86 5.54
N THR A 72 -6.54 2.21 6.64
CA THR A 72 -6.13 2.91 7.86
C THR A 72 -4.63 3.20 7.95
N VAL A 73 -3.78 2.54 7.15
CA VAL A 73 -2.32 2.80 7.16
C VAL A 73 -1.88 3.44 5.86
N SER A 74 -1.35 4.66 5.94
CA SER A 74 -1.13 5.50 4.77
C SER A 74 0.04 5.05 3.89
N VAL A 75 1.20 4.77 4.48
CA VAL A 75 2.46 4.45 3.77
C VAL A 75 3.39 3.64 4.67
N ALA A 76 4.42 3.02 4.11
CA ALA A 76 5.49 2.42 4.92
C ALA A 76 6.78 3.24 4.89
N ALA A 77 7.68 2.99 5.86
CA ALA A 77 9.03 3.52 5.89
C ALA A 77 9.99 2.55 6.62
N PRO A 78 11.32 2.70 6.48
CA PRO A 78 12.28 1.88 7.21
C PRO A 78 12.04 1.96 8.73
N GLY A 79 11.76 0.81 9.34
CA GLY A 79 11.43 0.73 10.76
C GLY A 79 12.10 -0.42 11.50
N GLU A 80 12.83 -1.29 10.83
CA GLU A 80 13.53 -2.42 11.44
C GLU A 80 15.05 -2.22 11.36
N PHE A 81 15.74 -2.46 12.49
CA PHE A 81 17.17 -2.26 12.67
C PHE A 81 17.64 -0.83 12.32
N ILE A 82 16.90 0.18 12.81
CA ILE A 82 17.23 1.59 12.61
C ILE A 82 18.22 2.05 13.67
N TYR A 83 19.40 2.46 13.21
CA TYR A 83 20.44 3.08 14.04
C TYR A 83 20.14 4.57 14.26
N SER A 84 20.02 4.99 15.51
CA SER A 84 19.74 6.40 15.84
C SER A 84 20.28 6.80 17.22
N LEU A 85 20.23 8.10 17.50
CA LEU A 85 20.67 8.69 18.76
C LEU A 85 19.85 8.15 19.93
N SER A 86 20.51 7.91 21.07
CA SER A 86 19.90 7.56 22.33
C SER A 86 19.98 8.73 23.33
N PRO A 87 19.08 8.80 24.34
CA PRO A 87 19.10 9.85 25.35
C PRO A 87 20.43 9.97 26.12
N GLU A 88 21.20 8.89 26.16
CA GLU A 88 22.50 8.81 26.84
C GLU A 88 23.66 9.42 26.02
N GLY A 89 23.35 10.11 24.91
CA GLY A 89 24.38 10.69 24.02
C GLY A 89 25.13 9.64 23.20
N SER A 90 24.60 8.42 23.13
CA SER A 90 25.15 7.30 22.36
C SER A 90 24.25 6.99 21.17
N TYR A 91 24.58 5.94 20.41
CA TYR A 91 23.72 5.45 19.34
C TYR A 91 23.30 4.02 19.62
N ARG A 92 22.07 3.68 19.23
CA ARG A 92 21.54 2.33 19.36
C ARG A 92 20.68 1.95 18.16
N VAL A 93 20.56 0.64 17.93
CA VAL A 93 19.69 0.06 16.93
C VAL A 93 18.36 -0.30 17.57
N LEU A 94 17.25 0.18 17.00
CA LEU A 94 15.89 -0.16 17.43
C LEU A 94 15.04 -0.59 16.25
N SER A 95 13.96 -1.32 16.55
CA SER A 95 12.94 -1.70 15.58
C SER A 95 11.55 -1.32 16.08
N GLY A 96 10.71 -0.80 15.18
CA GLY A 96 9.33 -0.40 15.46
C GLY A 96 8.77 0.53 14.39
N THR A 97 7.45 0.58 14.28
CA THR A 97 6.74 1.63 13.51
C THR A 97 7.02 3.03 14.07
N SER A 98 7.43 3.13 15.34
CA SER A 98 7.99 4.34 15.94
C SER A 98 9.28 4.83 15.26
N GLN A 99 10.10 3.93 14.69
CA GLN A 99 11.30 4.29 13.94
C GLN A 99 10.97 4.62 12.47
N ALA A 100 9.90 4.03 11.92
CA ALA A 100 9.40 4.37 10.59
C ALA A 100 8.79 5.78 10.53
N THR A 101 8.01 6.14 11.56
CA THR A 101 7.31 7.44 11.70
C THR A 101 8.19 8.69 11.47
N PRO A 102 9.39 8.82 12.09
CA PRO A 102 10.24 10.00 11.89
C PRO A 102 10.82 10.10 10.48
N HIS A 103 11.00 9.00 9.73
CA HIS A 103 11.41 9.06 8.33
C HIS A 103 10.37 9.80 7.48
N VAL A 104 9.08 9.47 7.65
CA VAL A 104 7.98 10.13 6.94
C VAL A 104 7.79 11.57 7.41
N SER A 105 7.95 11.82 8.70
CA SER A 105 7.94 13.18 9.26
C SER A 105 9.05 14.04 8.66
N GLY A 106 10.25 13.49 8.47
CA GLY A 106 11.36 14.16 7.78
C GLY A 106 11.04 14.47 6.32
N ILE A 107 10.42 13.55 5.59
CA ILE A 107 9.96 13.79 4.19
C ILE A 107 8.92 14.92 4.15
N ALA A 108 7.95 14.93 5.06
CA ALA A 108 6.98 16.00 5.17
C ALA A 108 7.65 17.36 5.45
N ALA A 109 8.61 17.40 6.37
CA ALA A 109 9.39 18.60 6.67
C ALA A 109 10.17 19.10 5.44
N LEU A 110 10.78 18.21 4.65
CA LEU A 110 11.44 18.56 3.39
C LEU A 110 10.45 19.17 2.38
N LEU A 111 9.24 18.64 2.28
CA LEU A 111 8.20 19.18 1.40
C LEU A 111 7.76 20.58 1.83
N PHE A 112 7.50 20.79 3.12
CA PHE A 112 7.16 22.12 3.64
C PHE A 112 8.31 23.11 3.48
N ALA A 113 9.56 22.70 3.69
CA ALA A 113 10.72 23.56 3.50
C ALA A 113 10.90 23.98 2.04
N ASN A 114 10.65 23.07 1.09
CA ASN A 114 10.77 23.35 -0.35
C ASN A 114 9.56 24.13 -0.91
N ASN A 115 8.37 23.95 -0.33
CA ASN A 115 7.17 24.70 -0.69
C ASN A 115 6.31 24.99 0.56
N PRO A 116 6.55 26.12 1.24
CA PRO A 116 5.83 26.48 2.47
C PRO A 116 4.32 26.69 2.29
N GLY A 117 3.84 26.84 1.05
CA GLY A 117 2.42 27.01 0.74
C GLY A 117 1.62 25.70 0.65
N LEU A 118 2.28 24.54 0.79
CA LEU A 118 1.57 23.25 0.80
C LEU A 118 0.70 23.11 2.03
N THR A 119 -0.53 22.61 1.85
CA THR A 119 -1.38 22.21 2.97
C THR A 119 -0.99 20.81 3.47
N PRO A 120 -1.32 20.44 4.73
CA PRO A 120 -1.12 19.08 5.22
C PRO A 120 -1.75 18.01 4.32
N ALA A 121 -2.93 18.30 3.77
CA ALA A 121 -3.61 17.41 2.82
C ALA A 121 -2.79 17.19 1.55
N GLN A 122 -2.22 18.25 0.97
CA GLN A 122 -1.35 18.15 -0.22
C GLN A 122 -0.05 17.41 0.09
N VAL A 123 0.53 17.59 1.28
CA VAL A 123 1.72 16.85 1.72
C VAL A 123 1.43 15.36 1.88
N LYS A 124 0.34 15.01 2.56
CA LYS A 124 -0.12 13.61 2.70
C LYS A 124 -0.36 12.98 1.34
N ASP A 125 -1.15 13.63 0.48
CA ASP A 125 -1.43 13.14 -0.86
C ASP A 125 -0.13 12.92 -1.64
N ARG A 126 0.76 13.90 -1.66
CA ARG A 126 2.04 13.78 -2.36
C ARG A 126 2.88 12.60 -1.84
N ILE A 127 3.04 12.43 -0.53
CA ILE A 127 3.81 11.32 0.06
C ILE A 127 3.21 9.96 -0.34
N ILE A 128 1.89 9.81 -0.27
CA ILE A 128 1.21 8.55 -0.63
C ILE A 128 1.38 8.30 -2.12
N ARG A 129 1.11 9.30 -2.97
CA ARG A 129 1.11 9.18 -4.44
C ARG A 129 2.48 8.90 -5.03
N THR A 130 3.53 9.43 -4.42
CA THR A 130 4.91 9.27 -4.89
C THR A 130 5.64 8.16 -4.14
N ALA A 131 4.96 7.38 -3.30
CA ALA A 131 5.55 6.25 -2.62
C ALA A 131 6.08 5.23 -3.64
N GLU A 132 7.23 4.66 -3.33
CA GLU A 132 7.85 3.62 -4.12
C GLU A 132 7.15 2.28 -3.86
N PRO A 133 6.52 1.68 -4.89
CA PRO A 133 5.71 0.47 -4.71
C PRO A 133 6.55 -0.71 -4.21
N ILE A 134 6.01 -1.44 -3.25
CA ILE A 134 6.60 -2.67 -2.72
C ILE A 134 5.54 -3.76 -2.81
N THR A 135 5.90 -4.88 -3.44
CA THR A 135 4.99 -5.99 -3.71
C THR A 135 4.41 -6.59 -2.43
N THR A 136 5.20 -6.69 -1.35
CA THR A 136 4.73 -7.20 -0.06
C THR A 136 3.77 -6.26 0.66
N LEU A 137 3.73 -4.98 0.28
CA LEU A 137 2.81 -3.98 0.82
C LEU A 137 1.52 -3.85 0.03
N ALA A 138 1.36 -4.60 -1.07
CA ALA A 138 0.16 -4.63 -1.86
C ALA A 138 -1.08 -4.91 -0.99
N SER A 139 -2.04 -3.99 -1.01
CA SER A 139 -3.25 -4.02 -0.18
C SER A 139 -3.00 -4.03 1.33
N ARG A 140 -1.78 -3.73 1.79
CA ARG A 140 -1.42 -3.62 3.22
C ARG A 140 -1.33 -2.17 3.68
N THR A 141 -1.24 -1.22 2.77
CA THR A 141 -1.25 0.23 3.05
C THR A 141 -1.95 0.96 1.90
N VAL A 142 -2.41 2.19 2.14
CA VAL A 142 -3.00 3.08 1.12
C VAL A 142 -2.01 3.40 0.01
N ALA A 143 -0.70 3.43 0.30
CA ALA A 143 0.31 3.63 -0.72
C ALA A 143 0.75 2.31 -1.39
N SER A 144 0.54 1.14 -0.78
CA SER A 144 1.22 -0.11 -1.17
C SER A 144 2.72 0.06 -1.46
N GLY A 145 3.37 0.92 -0.67
CA GLY A 145 4.70 1.38 -0.97
C GLY A 145 5.38 2.07 0.19
N ARG A 146 6.68 2.21 0.04
CA ARG A 146 7.56 2.93 0.98
C ARG A 146 7.66 4.39 0.57
N ALA A 147 7.59 5.29 1.54
CA ALA A 147 7.79 6.71 1.32
C ALA A 147 9.18 6.96 0.71
N ASN A 148 9.26 7.78 -0.34
CA ASN A 148 10.49 8.09 -1.05
C ASN A 148 10.68 9.61 -1.11
N ALA A 149 11.72 10.12 -0.46
CA ALA A 149 11.97 11.55 -0.34
C ALA A 149 12.19 12.24 -1.70
N TYR A 150 12.95 11.60 -2.59
CA TYR A 150 13.27 12.14 -3.91
C TYR A 150 12.01 12.21 -4.79
N PHE A 151 11.21 11.15 -4.81
CA PHE A 151 9.95 11.12 -5.55
C PHE A 151 8.95 12.14 -5.01
N ALA A 152 8.85 12.28 -3.69
CA ALA A 152 8.01 13.28 -3.06
C ALA A 152 8.43 14.71 -3.46
N LEU A 153 9.72 15.06 -3.34
CA LEU A 153 10.23 16.39 -3.69
C LEU A 153 10.04 16.74 -5.16
N THR A 154 10.24 15.77 -6.05
CA THR A 154 10.14 15.98 -7.51
C THR A 154 8.72 15.80 -8.05
N GLY A 155 7.77 15.35 -7.23
CA GLY A 155 6.44 14.96 -7.68
C GLY A 155 6.45 13.75 -8.64
N ARG A 156 7.56 13.01 -8.69
CA ARG A 156 7.70 11.85 -9.56
C ARG A 156 6.87 10.70 -9.01
N ILE A 157 5.97 10.17 -9.82
CA ILE A 157 5.32 8.89 -9.55
C ILE A 157 6.28 7.79 -9.99
N ALA A 158 6.53 6.82 -9.11
CA ALA A 158 7.39 5.69 -9.43
C ALA A 158 6.82 4.94 -10.63
N PRO A 159 7.60 4.74 -11.72
CA PRO A 159 7.13 3.92 -12.83
C PRO A 159 7.06 2.47 -12.35
N VAL A 160 5.88 1.84 -12.47
CA VAL A 160 5.78 0.38 -12.28
C VAL A 160 6.21 -0.26 -13.59
N SER A 161 7.48 -0.64 -13.67
CA SER A 161 8.13 -1.11 -14.90
C SER A 161 7.72 -2.50 -15.34
N ARG A 162 6.92 -3.24 -14.55
CA ARG A 162 6.25 -4.49 -14.94
C ARG A 162 5.06 -4.75 -14.02
N PRO A 163 3.95 -5.31 -14.52
CA PRO A 163 2.89 -5.76 -13.64
C PRO A 163 3.40 -6.87 -12.71
N VAL A 164 2.97 -6.88 -11.46
CA VAL A 164 3.32 -7.92 -10.47
C VAL A 164 2.07 -8.39 -9.76
N ILE A 165 1.82 -9.69 -9.79
CA ILE A 165 0.73 -10.31 -9.02
C ILE A 165 1.22 -10.55 -7.60
N THR A 166 0.46 -10.08 -6.61
CA THR A 166 0.76 -10.26 -5.18
C THR A 166 -0.20 -11.24 -4.52
N ASN A 167 -1.43 -11.33 -5.03
CA ASN A 167 -2.40 -12.32 -4.61
C ASN A 167 -3.35 -12.65 -5.77
N ALA A 168 -3.83 -13.89 -5.83
CA ALA A 168 -4.84 -14.31 -6.78
C ALA A 168 -5.81 -15.31 -6.14
N LYS A 169 -7.11 -14.98 -6.14
CA LYS A 169 -8.19 -15.80 -5.60
C LYS A 169 -9.09 -16.29 -6.72
N VAL A 170 -9.31 -17.61 -6.80
CA VAL A 170 -10.18 -18.23 -7.79
C VAL A 170 -11.48 -18.67 -7.11
N SER A 171 -12.61 -18.15 -7.58
CA SER A 171 -13.95 -18.54 -7.13
C SER A 171 -14.60 -19.53 -8.13
N LYS A 172 -15.89 -19.83 -7.94
CA LYS A 172 -16.64 -20.68 -8.89
C LYS A 172 -16.91 -20.00 -10.24
N LYS A 173 -16.84 -18.66 -10.32
CA LYS A 173 -17.26 -17.87 -11.50
C LYS A 173 -16.26 -16.80 -11.94
N ALA A 174 -15.27 -16.49 -11.11
CA ALA A 174 -14.32 -15.43 -11.37
C ALA A 174 -12.92 -15.75 -10.83
N ILE A 175 -11.92 -15.06 -11.35
CA ILE A 175 -10.62 -14.88 -10.72
C ILE A 175 -10.47 -13.41 -10.34
N SER A 176 -9.96 -13.15 -9.14
CA SER A 176 -9.61 -11.82 -8.65
C SER A 176 -8.11 -11.78 -8.37
N ILE A 177 -7.43 -10.77 -8.89
CA ILE A 177 -5.98 -10.59 -8.79
C ILE A 177 -5.69 -9.24 -8.17
N ASP A 178 -4.90 -9.25 -7.10
CA ASP A 178 -4.29 -8.07 -6.52
C ASP A 178 -2.85 -7.97 -7.04
N GLY A 179 -2.41 -6.75 -7.32
CA GLY A 179 -1.04 -6.56 -7.75
C GLY A 179 -0.72 -5.15 -8.19
N LEU A 180 0.55 -4.95 -8.49
CA LEU A 180 1.09 -3.67 -8.87
C LEU A 180 1.19 -3.55 -10.40
N GLY A 181 1.02 -2.34 -10.94
CA GLY A 181 1.28 -2.01 -12.34
C GLY A 181 0.23 -2.52 -13.33
N PHE A 182 -0.99 -2.85 -12.88
CA PHE A 182 -2.05 -3.12 -13.84
C PHE A 182 -2.60 -1.79 -14.37
N MET A 183 -2.99 -1.76 -15.63
CA MET A 183 -3.51 -0.58 -16.30
C MET A 183 -5.02 -0.75 -16.50
N PRO A 184 -5.85 0.18 -15.97
CA PRO A 184 -7.29 0.15 -16.17
C PRO A 184 -7.64 0.09 -17.66
N GLY A 185 -8.49 -0.88 -18.03
CA GLY A 185 -8.96 -1.04 -19.40
C GLY A 185 -7.96 -1.65 -20.40
N SER A 186 -6.70 -1.91 -20.00
CA SER A 186 -5.73 -2.57 -20.89
C SER A 186 -5.11 -3.84 -20.31
N SER A 187 -4.98 -3.99 -18.99
CA SER A 187 -4.42 -5.23 -18.42
C SER A 187 -5.29 -6.47 -18.68
N ILE A 188 -4.63 -7.54 -19.10
CA ILE A 188 -5.23 -8.83 -19.48
C ILE A 188 -4.76 -9.91 -18.51
N ILE A 189 -5.70 -10.73 -18.00
CA ILE A 189 -5.37 -11.93 -17.23
C ILE A 189 -5.20 -13.11 -18.19
N GLU A 190 -4.04 -13.76 -18.13
CA GLU A 190 -3.73 -14.99 -18.85
C GLU A 190 -3.63 -16.17 -17.88
N VAL A 191 -4.14 -17.32 -18.29
CA VAL A 191 -4.07 -18.59 -17.56
C VAL A 191 -3.34 -19.59 -18.44
N GLU A 192 -2.19 -20.08 -17.97
CA GLU A 192 -1.25 -20.89 -18.78
C GLU A 192 -0.89 -20.23 -20.13
N GLY A 193 -0.76 -18.90 -20.15
CA GLY A 193 -0.46 -18.13 -21.36
C GLY A 193 -1.64 -17.92 -22.31
N VAL A 194 -2.85 -18.34 -21.94
CA VAL A 194 -4.07 -18.10 -22.72
C VAL A 194 -4.94 -17.06 -22.03
N THR A 195 -5.37 -16.03 -22.75
CA THR A 195 -6.31 -15.03 -22.22
C THR A 195 -7.59 -15.68 -21.71
N LEU A 196 -7.96 -15.39 -20.46
CA LEU A 196 -9.21 -15.86 -19.91
C LEU A 196 -10.38 -15.07 -20.52
N ALA A 197 -11.29 -15.75 -21.21
CA ALA A 197 -12.46 -15.11 -21.79
C ALA A 197 -13.41 -14.58 -20.70
N GLY A 198 -13.80 -13.30 -20.80
CA GLY A 198 -14.73 -12.64 -19.89
C GLY A 198 -14.41 -11.15 -19.76
N ASP A 199 -15.34 -10.38 -19.20
CA ASP A 199 -15.09 -8.96 -18.94
C ASP A 199 -14.08 -8.83 -17.78
N VAL A 200 -12.97 -8.15 -18.07
CA VAL A 200 -12.02 -7.70 -17.06
C VAL A 200 -12.64 -6.47 -16.40
N VAL A 201 -13.13 -6.65 -15.18
CA VAL A 201 -13.59 -5.55 -14.33
C VAL A 201 -12.40 -5.08 -13.52
N TYR A 202 -11.99 -3.85 -13.80
CA TYR A 202 -11.08 -3.12 -12.94
C TYR A 202 -11.85 -2.59 -11.74
N ASP A 203 -11.43 -2.96 -10.54
CA ASP A 203 -11.98 -2.37 -9.33
C ASP A 203 -11.08 -1.24 -8.84
N GLY A 204 -11.52 -0.02 -9.13
CA GLY A 204 -10.87 1.21 -8.67
C GLY A 204 -11.18 1.58 -7.23
N SER A 205 -12.04 0.84 -6.51
CA SER A 205 -12.28 1.10 -5.08
C SER A 205 -11.08 0.72 -4.22
N TYR A 206 -10.24 -0.20 -4.71
CA TYR A 206 -8.90 -0.46 -4.16
C TYR A 206 -7.88 0.65 -4.51
N GLY A 207 -8.33 1.71 -5.20
CA GLY A 207 -7.57 2.79 -5.82
C GLY A 207 -6.61 3.48 -4.85
N LEU A 208 -5.43 2.90 -4.74
CA LEU A 208 -4.33 3.46 -3.98
C LEU A 208 -3.82 4.70 -4.68
N ALA A 209 -3.64 5.77 -3.92
CA ALA A 209 -3.37 7.09 -4.51
C ALA A 209 -2.11 7.10 -5.40
N ASN A 210 -1.16 6.19 -5.20
CA ASN A 210 0.03 6.06 -6.04
C ASN A 210 -0.21 5.46 -7.44
N GLY A 211 -1.45 5.12 -7.79
CA GLY A 211 -1.83 4.58 -9.10
C GLY A 211 -1.16 3.24 -9.44
N SER A 212 -0.51 2.61 -8.47
CA SER A 212 0.35 1.46 -8.70
C SER A 212 -0.32 0.16 -8.31
N LEU A 213 -1.24 0.11 -7.35
CA LEU A 213 -1.99 -1.12 -7.02
C LEU A 213 -3.35 -1.14 -7.69
N THR A 214 -3.71 -2.30 -8.18
CA THR A 214 -4.85 -2.52 -9.04
C THR A 214 -5.47 -3.88 -8.74
N HIS A 215 -6.78 -3.90 -8.47
CA HIS A 215 -7.55 -5.13 -8.33
C HIS A 215 -8.24 -5.44 -9.66
N LEU A 216 -7.93 -6.60 -10.24
CA LEU A 216 -8.56 -7.07 -11.47
C LEU A 216 -9.43 -8.26 -11.15
N THR A 217 -10.70 -8.19 -11.53
CA THR A 217 -11.59 -9.35 -11.51
C THR A 217 -12.02 -9.70 -12.92
N VAL A 218 -11.83 -10.95 -13.34
CA VAL A 218 -12.40 -11.47 -14.59
C VAL A 218 -13.61 -12.33 -14.26
N GLN A 219 -14.79 -11.86 -14.66
CA GLN A 219 -16.07 -12.57 -14.53
C GLN A 219 -16.31 -13.45 -15.75
N ALA A 220 -15.64 -14.61 -15.81
CA ALA A 220 -15.74 -15.54 -16.93
C ALA A 220 -16.94 -16.50 -16.85
N GLY A 221 -17.57 -16.62 -15.68
CA GLY A 221 -18.63 -17.59 -15.43
C GLY A 221 -18.12 -19.01 -15.14
N LYS A 222 -19.05 -19.92 -14.80
CA LYS A 222 -18.71 -21.22 -14.18
C LYS A 222 -17.97 -22.18 -15.11
N LYS A 223 -18.39 -22.29 -16.38
CA LYS A 223 -17.78 -23.24 -17.34
C LYS A 223 -16.33 -22.85 -17.69
N PRO A 224 -16.03 -21.59 -18.08
CA PRO A 224 -14.66 -21.18 -18.38
C PRO A 224 -13.72 -21.31 -17.18
N ILE A 225 -14.15 -20.89 -15.98
CA ILE A 225 -13.32 -21.03 -14.77
C ILE A 225 -13.03 -22.49 -14.45
N LYS A 226 -14.01 -23.40 -14.55
CA LYS A 226 -13.74 -24.84 -14.31
C LYS A 226 -12.76 -25.44 -15.30
N LYS A 227 -12.77 -24.96 -16.55
CA LYS A 227 -11.83 -25.41 -17.59
C LYS A 227 -10.43 -24.86 -17.35
N ALA A 228 -10.33 -23.57 -17.00
CA ALA A 228 -9.06 -22.88 -16.74
C ALA A 228 -8.44 -23.28 -15.39
N PHE A 229 -9.27 -23.59 -14.39
CA PHE A 229 -8.86 -23.97 -13.03
C PHE A 229 -9.56 -25.27 -12.58
N PRO A 230 -9.01 -26.43 -12.97
CA PRO A 230 -9.42 -27.73 -12.44
C PRO A 230 -9.33 -27.78 -10.91
N SER A 231 -10.19 -28.57 -10.27
CA SER A 231 -10.20 -28.66 -8.80
C SER A 231 -8.90 -29.25 -8.28
N GLY A 232 -8.30 -28.63 -7.26
CA GLY A 232 -7.12 -29.18 -6.59
C GLY A 232 -5.81 -29.04 -7.38
N VAL A 233 -5.80 -28.29 -8.48
CA VAL A 233 -4.61 -28.09 -9.33
C VAL A 233 -4.16 -26.63 -9.23
N LEU A 234 -2.86 -26.43 -9.02
CA LEU A 234 -2.22 -25.13 -9.16
C LEU A 234 -1.96 -24.84 -10.63
N ILE A 235 -2.37 -23.65 -11.05
CA ILE A 235 -2.34 -23.15 -12.42
C ILE A 235 -1.58 -21.83 -12.43
N GLY A 236 -0.76 -21.63 -13.45
CA GLY A 236 -0.02 -20.39 -13.67
C GLY A 236 -0.90 -19.29 -14.22
N VAL A 237 -0.87 -18.14 -13.56
CA VAL A 237 -1.55 -16.92 -13.96
C VAL A 237 -0.53 -15.81 -14.20
N THR A 238 -0.75 -15.03 -15.25
CA THR A 238 0.02 -13.82 -15.54
C THR A 238 -0.91 -12.65 -15.82
N VAL A 239 -0.45 -11.43 -15.54
CA VAL A 239 -1.06 -10.20 -16.04
C VAL A 239 -0.18 -9.64 -17.14
N PHE A 240 -0.76 -9.44 -18.31
CA PHE A 240 -0.11 -8.85 -19.48
C PHE A 240 -0.64 -7.44 -19.71
N ASN A 241 0.26 -6.51 -20.02
CA ASN A 241 -0.05 -5.15 -20.39
C ASN A 241 0.21 -4.97 -21.90
N PRO A 242 -0.83 -4.89 -22.75
CA PRO A 242 -0.65 -4.74 -24.19
C PRO A 242 -0.11 -3.37 -24.58
N THR A 243 -0.25 -2.35 -23.73
CA THR A 243 0.26 -1.00 -23.98
C THR A 243 1.78 -0.94 -23.81
N THR A 244 2.33 -1.62 -22.81
CA THR A 244 3.79 -1.64 -22.55
C THR A 244 4.49 -2.87 -23.12
N GLY A 245 3.76 -3.94 -23.45
CA GLY A 245 4.31 -5.23 -23.87
C GLY A 245 4.85 -6.07 -22.71
N GLU A 246 4.67 -5.65 -21.46
CA GLU A 246 5.21 -6.32 -20.29
C GLU A 246 4.24 -7.34 -19.69
N ARG A 247 4.81 -8.37 -19.07
CA ARG A 247 4.07 -9.46 -18.42
C ARG A 247 4.60 -9.68 -17.02
N SER A 248 3.69 -9.98 -16.10
CA SER A 248 4.07 -10.34 -14.74
C SER A 248 4.82 -11.66 -14.70
N ALA A 249 5.56 -11.89 -13.61
CA ALA A 249 5.99 -13.24 -13.29
C ALA A 249 4.77 -14.16 -13.14
N ARG A 250 4.97 -15.46 -13.42
CA ARG A 250 3.94 -16.49 -13.28
C ARG A 250 3.59 -16.66 -11.79
N PHE A 251 2.32 -16.44 -11.45
CA PHE A 251 1.78 -16.66 -10.11
C PHE A 251 0.98 -17.96 -10.09
N LEU A 252 1.28 -18.85 -9.15
CA LEU A 252 0.55 -20.11 -9.02
C LEU A 252 -0.67 -19.92 -8.12
N THR A 253 -1.86 -20.19 -8.65
CA THR A 253 -3.12 -20.21 -7.87
C THR A 253 -4.01 -21.33 -8.37
N GLY A 254 -5.04 -21.69 -7.61
CA GLY A 254 -5.90 -22.80 -7.95
C GLY A 254 -7.27 -22.67 -7.31
N ARG A 255 -8.21 -23.46 -7.83
CA ARG A 255 -9.54 -23.59 -7.25
C ARG A 255 -9.55 -24.82 -6.34
N PHE A 256 -9.43 -24.57 -5.04
CA PHE A 256 -9.46 -25.60 -4.00
C PHE A 256 -10.87 -25.70 -3.40
#